data_AF-A0A0N4XLK0-F1
#
_entry.id   AF-A0A0N4XLK0-F1
#
_cell.length_a   1.000
_cell.length_b   1.000
_cell.length_c   1.000
_cell.angle_alpha   90.00
_cell.angle_beta   90.00
_cell.angle_gamma   90.00
#
_symmetry.space_group_name_H-M   'P 1'
#
loop_
_entity.id
_entity.type
_entity.pdbx_description
1 polymer ?
#
loop_
_entity_poly.entity_id
_entity_poly.type
_entity_poly.pdbx_seq_one_letter_code
_entity_poly.pdbx_strand_id
1 'polypeptide(L)'
;MDVLGKGLDLSPNFFGVQSNDTDGSIEFLKVVGYQFRANPPSNWTKYDLQAYERKVSAYFHKEMMSDLLDIYSFSLTYTSDEIVRTGESLSSMR
;
A
#
# COMPACT_ATOMS: atom_id res chain seq x y z
N MET A 1 20.04 0.75 7.29
CA MET A 1 19.93 -0.34 6.30
C MET A 1 20.34 0.25 4.96
N ASP A 2 21.35 -0.31 4.30
CA ASP A 2 21.81 0.23 3.02
C ASP A 2 21.06 -0.45 1.88
N VAL A 3 20.38 0.35 1.07
CA VAL A 3 19.73 -0.11 -0.16
C VAL A 3 20.41 0.62 -1.31
N LEU A 4 21.02 -0.14 -2.23
CA LEU A 4 21.77 0.38 -3.38
C LEU A 4 22.88 1.37 -2.98
N GLY A 5 23.58 1.10 -1.87
CA GLY A 5 24.73 1.90 -1.42
C GLY A 5 24.38 3.25 -0.79
N LYS A 6 23.09 3.53 -0.56
CA LYS A 6 22.63 4.66 0.27
C LYS A 6 22.02 4.15 1.56
N GLY A 7 22.39 4.81 2.67
CA GLY A 7 21.72 4.66 3.95
C GLY A 7 20.26 5.07 3.80
N LEU A 8 19.38 4.09 3.86
CA LEU A 8 17.93 4.29 3.75
C LEU A 8 17.37 4.39 5.17
N ASP A 9 16.87 5.57 5.50
CA ASP A 9 16.06 5.75 6.71
C ASP A 9 14.59 5.43 6.40
N LEU A 10 14.09 4.36 7.02
CA LEU A 10 12.73 3.87 6.86
C LEU A 10 11.80 4.35 7.98
N SER A 11 12.36 5.00 9.01
CA SER A 11 11.60 5.54 10.15
C SER A 11 10.42 6.44 9.76
N PRO A 12 10.49 7.25 8.67
CA PRO A 12 9.35 8.05 8.22
C PRO A 12 8.11 7.24 7.79
N ASN A 13 8.29 5.94 7.52
CA ASN A 13 7.22 5.04 7.10
C ASN A 13 6.65 4.21 8.27
N PHE A 14 7.16 4.39 9.49
CA PHE A 14 6.76 3.64 10.66
C PHE A 14 5.74 4.42 11.49
N PHE A 15 4.63 3.78 11.84
CA PHE A 15 3.53 4.42 12.55
C PHE A 15 3.19 3.65 13.83
N GLY A 16 2.87 4.41 14.89
CA GLY A 16 2.60 3.86 16.22
C GLY A 16 3.84 3.22 16.86
N VAL A 17 5.01 3.83 16.65
CA VAL A 17 6.29 3.35 17.17
C VAL A 17 6.37 3.58 18.68
N GLN A 18 6.82 2.57 19.42
CA GLN A 18 7.32 2.73 20.78
C GLN A 18 8.80 2.38 20.77
N SER A 19 9.61 3.32 21.25
CA SER A 19 11.06 3.20 21.32
C SER A 19 11.49 3.00 22.76
N ASN A 20 12.52 2.17 22.97
CA ASN A 20 13.16 2.03 24.26
C ASN A 20 13.91 3.33 24.59
N ASP A 21 13.63 3.91 25.76
CA ASP A 21 14.21 5.18 26.22
C ASP A 21 15.73 5.13 26.41
N THR A 22 16.31 3.94 26.54
CA THR A 22 17.75 3.74 26.83
C THR A 22 18.60 3.76 25.56
N ASP A 23 18.14 3.04 24.52
CA ASP A 23 18.95 2.72 23.34
C ASP A 23 18.33 3.26 22.04
N GLY A 24 17.12 3.82 22.09
CA GLY A 24 16.39 4.34 20.93
C GLY A 24 15.91 3.25 19.96
N SER A 25 16.06 1.97 20.31
CA SER A 25 15.59 0.84 19.50
C SER A 25 14.07 0.78 19.46
N ILE A 26 13.52 0.34 18.33
CA ILE A 26 12.07 0.11 18.19
C ILE A 26 11.71 -1.15 19.00
N GLU A 27 10.89 -0.97 20.03
CA GLU A 27 10.34 -2.06 20.84
C GLU A 27 9.01 -2.55 20.24
N PHE A 28 8.19 -1.61 19.77
CA PHE A 28 6.90 -1.93 19.17
C PHE A 28 6.62 -1.06 17.94
N LEU A 29 6.01 -1.68 16.93
CA LEU A 29 5.63 -1.04 15.68
C LEU A 29 4.23 -1.48 15.28
N LYS A 30 3.32 -0.53 15.08
CA LYS A 30 1.91 -0.83 14.78
C LYS A 30 1.65 -1.01 13.29
N VAL A 31 2.16 -0.10 12.45
CA VAL A 31 1.92 -0.12 11.01
C VAL A 31 3.17 0.30 10.26
N VAL A 32 3.43 -0.37 9.14
CA VAL A 32 4.46 0.00 8.18
C VAL A 32 3.79 0.48 6.90
N GLY A 33 4.04 1.74 6.53
CA GLY A 33 3.68 2.28 5.24
C GLY A 33 4.70 1.88 4.19
N TYR A 34 4.24 1.49 2.99
CA TYR A 34 5.14 1.30 1.87
C TYR A 34 4.53 1.89 0.61
N GLN A 35 5.33 2.65 -0.14
CA GLN A 35 4.88 3.31 -1.35
C GLN A 35 5.69 2.87 -2.56
N PHE A 36 5.00 2.32 -3.56
CA PHE A 36 5.57 2.10 -4.88
C PHE A 36 5.44 3.40 -5.70
N ARG A 37 6.58 3.96 -6.10
CA ARG A 37 6.64 5.06 -7.08
C ARG A 37 7.45 4.62 -8.28
N ALA A 38 6.80 4.53 -9.42
CA ALA A 38 7.45 4.21 -10.69
C ALA A 38 6.85 5.09 -11.80
N ASN A 39 7.69 5.49 -12.74
CA ASN A 39 7.20 6.13 -13.96
C ASN A 39 6.58 5.07 -14.85
N PRO A 40 5.40 5.33 -15.46
CA PRO A 40 4.84 4.41 -16.42
C PRO A 40 5.78 4.28 -17.64
N PRO A 41 5.89 3.09 -18.24
CA PRO A 41 6.55 2.92 -19.53
C PRO A 41 5.99 3.87 -20.59
N SER A 42 6.83 4.33 -21.51
CA SER A 42 6.46 5.32 -22.53
C SER A 42 5.33 4.86 -23.47
N ASN A 43 5.13 3.56 -23.60
CA ASN A 43 4.08 2.95 -24.42
C ASN A 43 2.77 2.67 -23.65
N TRP A 44 2.69 3.00 -22.36
CA TRP A 44 1.47 2.77 -21.58
C TRP A 44 0.48 3.91 -21.71
N THR A 45 -0.77 3.56 -21.96
CA THR A 45 -1.89 4.49 -21.84
C THR A 45 -2.33 4.60 -20.38
N LYS A 46 -3.20 5.58 -20.09
CA LYS A 46 -3.84 5.71 -18.78
C LYS A 46 -4.59 4.42 -18.37
N TYR A 47 -5.22 3.73 -19.31
CA TYR A 47 -5.95 2.50 -19.03
C TYR A 47 -5.03 1.34 -18.66
N ASP A 48 -3.85 1.25 -19.28
CA ASP A 48 -2.85 0.24 -18.95
C ASP A 48 -2.33 0.43 -17.52
N LEU A 49 -2.07 1.69 -17.14
CA LEU A 49 -1.68 2.02 -15.77
C LEU A 49 -2.77 1.63 -14.76
N GLN A 50 -4.03 1.97 -15.04
CA GLN A 50 -5.15 1.59 -14.17
C GLN A 50 -5.32 0.06 -14.08
N ALA A 51 -5.14 -0.67 -15.19
CA ALA A 51 -5.20 -2.12 -15.20
C ALA A 51 -4.07 -2.73 -14.36
N TYR A 52 -2.86 -2.16 -14.43
CA TYR A 52 -1.75 -2.55 -13.57
C TYR A 52 -2.06 -2.31 -12.09
N GLU A 53 -2.51 -1.11 -11.72
CA GLU A 53 -2.86 -0.78 -10.33
C GLU A 53 -3.94 -1.72 -9.78
N ARG A 54 -4.98 -2.03 -10.56
CA ARG A 54 -6.02 -2.99 -10.18
C ARG A 54 -5.46 -4.39 -9.95
N LYS A 55 -4.56 -4.87 -10.82
CA LYS A 55 -3.94 -6.20 -10.66
C LYS A 55 -3.10 -6.29 -9.40
N VAL A 56 -2.30 -5.26 -9.12
CA VAL A 56 -1.48 -5.20 -7.91
C VAL A 56 -2.36 -5.18 -6.66
N SER A 57 -3.38 -4.32 -6.63
CA SER A 57 -4.29 -4.26 -5.49
C SER A 57 -5.05 -5.57 -5.29
N ALA A 58 -5.54 -6.18 -6.38
CA ALA A 58 -6.25 -7.46 -6.32
C ALA A 58 -5.37 -8.60 -5.79
N TYR A 59 -4.10 -8.65 -6.19
CA TYR A 59 -3.15 -9.65 -5.66
C TYR A 59 -3.01 -9.53 -4.14
N PHE A 60 -2.76 -8.33 -3.63
CA PHE A 60 -2.60 -8.12 -2.18
C PHE A 60 -3.87 -8.36 -1.37
N HIS A 61 -5.06 -8.13 -1.96
CA HIS A 61 -6.32 -8.35 -1.26
C HIS A 61 -6.84 -9.79 -1.33
N LYS A 62 -6.52 -10.53 -2.40
CA LYS A 62 -7.15 -11.84 -2.67
C LYS A 62 -6.19 -13.02 -2.64
N GLU A 63 -4.94 -12.81 -3.03
CA GLU A 63 -3.97 -13.90 -3.23
C GLU A 63 -2.91 -13.91 -2.13
N MET A 64 -2.42 -12.74 -1.74
CA MET A 64 -1.43 -12.63 -0.68
C MET A 64 -2.10 -12.87 0.68
N MET A 65 -1.90 -14.06 1.22
CA MET A 65 -2.24 -14.39 2.60
C MET A 65 -0.96 -14.62 3.38
N SER A 66 -0.84 -13.97 4.54
CA SER A 66 0.27 -14.15 5.47
C SER A 66 -0.31 -14.32 6.86
N ASP A 67 0.17 -15.31 7.60
CA ASP A 67 -0.24 -15.52 8.99
C ASP A 67 0.35 -14.47 9.93
N LEU A 68 1.30 -13.67 9.45
CA LEU A 68 2.07 -12.70 10.23
C LEU A 68 1.74 -11.25 9.89
N LEU A 69 1.20 -10.99 8.70
CA LEU A 69 1.06 -9.64 8.17
C LEU A 69 -0.33 -9.43 7.57
N ASP A 70 -1.06 -8.48 8.12
CA ASP A 70 -2.27 -7.95 7.51
C ASP A 70 -1.90 -6.82 6.54
N ILE A 71 -2.11 -7.06 5.25
CA ILE A 71 -1.69 -6.15 4.19
C ILE A 71 -2.90 -5.40 3.63
N TYR A 72 -2.87 -4.08 3.73
CA TYR A 72 -3.87 -3.20 3.13
C TYR A 72 -3.28 -2.48 1.92
N SER A 73 -3.65 -2.92 0.72
CA SER A 73 -3.26 -2.23 -0.51
C SER A 73 -4.17 -1.04 -0.81
N PHE A 74 -3.60 0.06 -1.29
CA PHE A 74 -4.30 1.28 -1.66
C PHE A 74 -3.75 1.84 -2.97
N SER A 75 -4.64 2.20 -3.90
CA SER A 75 -4.32 2.89 -5.14
C SER A 75 -5.47 3.83 -5.53
N LEU A 76 -5.17 4.88 -6.29
CA LEU A 76 -6.19 5.83 -6.77
C LEU A 76 -7.26 5.14 -7.61
N THR A 77 -6.84 4.19 -8.45
CA THR A 77 -7.77 3.39 -9.25
C THR A 77 -8.67 2.53 -8.36
N TYR A 78 -8.10 1.86 -7.34
CA TYR A 78 -8.89 1.07 -6.40
C TYR A 78 -9.91 1.92 -5.63
N THR A 79 -9.53 3.10 -5.14
CA THR A 79 -10.46 4.01 -4.46
C THR A 79 -11.61 4.43 -5.36
N SER A 80 -11.32 4.72 -6.64
CA SER A 80 -12.34 5.10 -7.62
C SER A 80 -13.34 3.96 -7.83
N ASP A 81 -12.85 2.73 -7.98
CA ASP A 81 -13.69 1.54 -8.13
C ASP A 81 -14.57 1.32 -6.89
N GLU A 82 -14.03 1.59 -5.69
CA GLU A 82 -14.77 1.40 -4.44
C GLU A 82 -15.88 2.45 -4.23
N ILE A 83 -15.65 3.69 -4.68
CA ILE A 83 -16.68 4.74 -4.71
C ILE A 83 -17.84 4.32 -5.63
N VAL A 84 -17.53 3.80 -6.82
CA VAL A 84 -18.56 3.34 -7.78
C VAL A 84 -19.34 2.16 -7.21
N ARG A 85 -18.66 1.14 -6.66
CA ARG A 85 -19.30 -0.03 -6.04
C ARG A 85 -20.20 0.34 -4.86
N THR A 86 -19.75 1.29 -4.04
CA THR A 86 -20.56 1.82 -2.94
C THR A 86 -21.81 2.52 -3.48
N GLY A 87 -21.66 3.34 -4.52
CA GLY A 87 -22.78 4.00 -5.19
C GLY A 87 -23.81 3.04 -5.78
N GLU A 88 -23.36 1.97 -6.44
CA GLU A 88 -24.22 0.93 -6.98
C GLU A 88 -24.97 0.18 -5.87
N SER A 89 -24.26 -0.18 -4.79
CA SER A 89 -24.85 -0.87 -3.64
C SER A 89 -25.97 -0.05 -3.02
N LEU A 90 -25.75 1.25 -2.83
CA LEU A 90 -26.77 2.19 -2.34
C LEU A 90 -27.95 2.33 -3.29
N SER A 91 -27.70 2.36 -4.60
CA SER A 91 -28.77 2.45 -5.59
C SER A 91 -29.64 1.20 -5.66
N SER A 92 -29.06 0.01 -5.44
CA SER A 92 -29.80 -1.27 -5.45
C SER A 92 -30.67 -1.52 -4.22
N MET A 93 -30.42 -0.79 -3.12
CA MET A 93 -31.21 -0.89 -1.88
C MET A 93 -32.47 0.00 -1.90
N ARG A 94 -32.62 0.85 -2.91
CA ARG A 94 -33.81 1.67 -3.15
C ARG A 94 -34.81 0.96 -4.04
#